data_AF-A0A397Q5T9-F1
#
_entry.id   AF-A0A397Q5T9-F1
#
_cell.length_a   1.000
_cell.length_b   1.000
_cell.length_c   1.000
_cell.angle_alpha   90.00
_cell.angle_beta   90.00
_cell.angle_gamma   90.00
#
_symmetry.space_group_name_H-M   'P 1'
#
loop_
_entity.id
_entity.type
_entity.pdbx_description
1 polymer ?
#
loop_
_entity_poly.entity_id
_entity_poly.type
_entity_poly.pdbx_seq_one_letter_code
_entity_poly.pdbx_strand_id
1 'polypeptide(L)'
;MSEGPQERKPAYHPDSVPTASLSGARTQHSNRRRGNRAFSPDEHVYAALDLGTNNCRLLVARPSRRGFIVVDAFSRVIKLGEGITQSGALSEQAMRRTIDALKVCAEKMIRRGVQRSRLIATEACRVASNAEEFVGRVREETGLELEIIDRETEARLAVSGCASLIDRQSDGALVFDIGGGSSELIFLDLRCMKDQQKRRPHDRLWAQDCVAAWTSLPVGVVTLAEQFAGEPMDQRTFEAMVREVHRALQDFDLEHGVSGRIASGNTHLLGTSGTATTIAGIHLGLEYYDRRRVDGCWLSADQVRAVSERLTAMKHEERVRQGCIGRERADLIVAGAAILEALLRAWTCDRLRVADRGLREGILATLMAEDGVHDLWRRRTRRFRRK
;
A
#
# COMPACT_ATOMS: atom_id res chain seq x y z
N MET A 1 -52.98 -0.61 35.63
CA MET A 1 -53.00 -2.04 35.27
C MET A 1 -51.61 -2.43 34.81
N SER A 2 -51.07 -3.45 35.46
CA SER A 2 -49.99 -4.36 35.04
C SER A 2 -48.59 -3.80 34.73
N GLU A 3 -47.72 -4.01 35.72
CA GLU A 3 -46.26 -3.99 35.75
C GLU A 3 -45.60 -5.07 34.87
N GLY A 4 -44.33 -4.86 34.52
CA GLY A 4 -43.36 -5.89 34.11
C GLY A 4 -42.01 -5.27 33.73
N PRO A 5 -40.85 -5.72 34.26
CA PRO A 5 -39.75 -4.81 34.63
C PRO A 5 -38.53 -4.82 33.69
N GLN A 6 -37.87 -3.65 33.58
CA GLN A 6 -36.52 -3.49 33.03
C GLN A 6 -35.46 -3.83 34.09
N GLU A 7 -34.71 -4.90 33.85
CA GLU A 7 -33.52 -5.24 34.64
C GLU A 7 -32.41 -4.21 34.45
N ARG A 8 -32.06 -3.51 35.53
CA ARG A 8 -30.79 -2.81 35.71
C ARG A 8 -29.81 -3.73 36.43
N LYS A 9 -28.55 -3.78 35.97
CA LYS A 9 -27.38 -4.25 36.73
C LYS A 9 -26.09 -3.63 36.14
N PRO A 10 -24.98 -3.57 36.90
CA PRO A 10 -24.57 -2.34 37.59
C PRO A 10 -23.21 -1.78 37.15
N ALA A 11 -22.93 -0.55 37.58
CA ALA A 11 -21.63 0.11 37.50
C ALA A 11 -20.59 -0.62 38.37
N TYR A 12 -19.34 -0.71 37.86
CA TYR A 12 -18.20 -1.21 38.62
C TYR A 12 -16.89 -0.52 38.22
N HIS A 13 -16.29 0.16 39.20
CA HIS A 13 -14.88 0.52 39.40
C HIS A 13 -14.71 0.64 40.93
N PRO A 14 -13.51 0.48 41.56
CA PRO A 14 -12.16 0.37 41.00
C PRO A 14 -11.26 -0.73 41.67
N ASP A 15 -10.01 -0.81 41.20
CA ASP A 15 -8.77 -1.27 41.86
C ASP A 15 -8.58 -2.73 42.34
N SER A 16 -7.70 -3.46 41.64
CA SER A 16 -6.50 -4.08 42.21
C SER A 16 -5.68 -4.76 41.11
N VAL A 17 -4.55 -4.14 40.77
CA VAL A 17 -3.52 -4.67 39.86
C VAL A 17 -2.53 -5.47 40.70
N PRO A 18 -2.26 -6.76 40.40
CA PRO A 18 -1.08 -7.43 40.92
C PRO A 18 0.11 -7.08 40.00
N THR A 19 1.03 -6.30 40.53
CA THR A 19 2.39 -6.13 40.03
C THR A 19 3.15 -7.46 40.15
N ALA A 20 3.38 -8.15 39.04
CA ALA A 20 4.31 -9.27 38.99
C ALA A 20 5.66 -8.79 38.42
N SER A 21 6.60 -8.60 39.34
CA SER A 21 8.02 -8.37 39.11
C SER A 21 8.66 -9.52 38.30
N LEU A 22 9.36 -9.18 37.23
CA LEU A 22 10.32 -10.06 36.56
C LEU A 22 11.59 -10.16 37.41
N SER A 23 11.74 -11.22 38.21
CA SER A 23 13.06 -11.65 38.67
C SER A 23 13.11 -13.15 38.99
N GLY A 24 14.12 -13.82 38.43
CA GLY A 24 14.74 -15.02 38.98
C GLY A 24 14.01 -16.36 38.81
N ALA A 25 14.24 -17.06 37.69
CA ALA A 25 14.06 -18.50 37.64
C ALA A 25 15.32 -19.18 37.05
N ARG A 26 16.05 -19.85 37.94
CA ARG A 26 17.19 -20.72 37.67
C ARG A 26 16.82 -21.80 36.64
N THR A 27 17.57 -21.86 35.54
CA THR A 27 17.50 -22.97 34.57
C THR A 27 18.19 -24.21 35.12
N GLN A 28 17.40 -25.20 35.53
CA GLN A 28 17.84 -26.60 35.57
C GLN A 28 17.81 -27.17 34.15
N HIS A 29 18.92 -27.76 33.74
CA HIS A 29 19.08 -28.49 32.49
C HIS A 29 18.08 -29.66 32.41
N SER A 30 17.13 -29.60 31.48
CA SER A 30 16.49 -30.80 30.94
C SER A 30 16.65 -30.84 29.43
N ASN A 31 17.39 -31.85 28.99
CA ASN A 31 17.82 -32.12 27.63
C ASN A 31 16.63 -32.62 26.81
N ARG A 32 15.79 -31.72 26.28
CA ARG A 32 14.72 -32.07 25.32
C ARG A 32 15.22 -31.84 23.89
N ARG A 33 15.53 -32.96 23.23
CA ARG A 33 15.74 -33.09 21.79
C ARG A 33 14.78 -32.16 21.01
N ARG A 34 15.32 -31.09 20.42
CA ARG A 34 14.62 -30.27 19.43
C ARG A 34 14.38 -31.13 18.19
N GLY A 35 13.22 -31.77 18.15
CA GLY A 35 12.69 -32.39 16.94
C GLY A 35 12.53 -31.30 15.88
N ASN A 36 13.20 -31.49 14.75
CA ASN A 36 13.11 -30.65 13.57
C ASN A 36 11.65 -30.64 13.08
N ARG A 37 10.82 -29.67 13.49
CA ARG A 37 9.46 -29.50 12.97
C ARG A 37 9.60 -29.21 11.48
N ALA A 38 9.26 -30.18 10.64
CA ALA A 38 9.27 -30.02 9.20
C ALA A 38 8.44 -28.80 8.80
N PHE A 39 9.01 -27.89 8.00
CA PHE A 39 8.32 -26.72 7.46
C PHE A 39 7.01 -27.14 6.79
N SER A 40 5.87 -26.75 7.37
CA SER A 40 4.57 -26.86 6.74
C SER A 40 4.26 -25.50 6.10
N PRO A 41 4.26 -25.39 4.75
CA PRO A 41 4.03 -24.13 4.06
C PRO A 41 2.68 -23.49 4.40
N ASP A 42 1.71 -24.29 4.83
CA ASP A 42 0.31 -23.87 5.01
C ASP A 42 0.04 -23.32 6.42
N GLU A 43 1.00 -23.51 7.35
CA GLU A 43 0.90 -23.05 8.74
C GLU A 43 1.72 -21.79 9.01
N HIS A 44 2.61 -21.38 8.10
CA HIS A 44 3.37 -20.15 8.23
C HIS A 44 2.49 -18.93 7.95
N VAL A 45 2.53 -17.99 8.87
CA VAL A 45 1.81 -16.73 8.88
C VAL A 45 2.82 -15.61 8.70
N TYR A 46 2.60 -14.84 7.64
CA TYR A 46 3.44 -13.72 7.25
C TYR A 46 2.72 -12.41 7.56
N ALA A 47 3.48 -11.36 7.85
CA ALA A 47 2.94 -10.02 7.92
C ALA A 47 3.74 -9.02 7.07
N ALA A 48 3.02 -8.09 6.47
CA ALA A 48 3.58 -6.93 5.81
C ALA A 48 2.93 -5.68 6.40
N LEU A 49 3.74 -4.80 6.96
CA LEU A 49 3.31 -3.50 7.45
C LEU A 49 3.93 -2.41 6.58
N ASP A 50 3.08 -1.48 6.17
CA ASP A 50 3.43 -0.31 5.38
C ASP A 50 3.03 0.93 6.19
N LEU A 51 4.03 1.70 6.59
CA LEU A 51 3.87 2.98 7.27
C LEU A 51 4.21 4.12 6.29
N GLY A 52 3.18 4.66 5.64
CA GLY A 52 3.31 5.78 4.74
C GLY A 52 3.01 7.13 5.39
N THR A 53 3.07 8.18 4.58
CA THR A 53 2.80 9.57 4.98
C THR A 53 1.40 9.79 5.56
N ASN A 54 0.38 9.13 4.99
CA ASN A 54 -1.02 9.34 5.37
C ASN A 54 -1.63 8.16 6.14
N ASN A 55 -1.26 6.93 5.77
CA ASN A 55 -1.89 5.71 6.28
C ASN A 55 -0.85 4.75 6.87
N CYS A 56 -1.25 4.06 7.95
CA CYS A 56 -0.57 2.87 8.44
C CYS A 56 -1.43 1.65 8.10
N ARG A 57 -0.83 0.64 7.46
CA ARG A 57 -1.55 -0.54 6.96
C ARG A 57 -0.79 -1.82 7.28
N LEU A 58 -1.53 -2.84 7.70
CA LEU A 58 -1.02 -4.19 7.96
C LEU A 58 -1.82 -5.20 7.13
N LEU A 59 -1.11 -6.16 6.52
CA LEU A 59 -1.69 -7.41 6.03
C LEU A 59 -1.03 -8.57 6.75
N VAL A 60 -1.86 -9.50 7.22
CA VAL A 60 -1.42 -10.80 7.76
C VAL A 60 -1.97 -11.88 6.85
N ALA A 61 -1.12 -12.76 6.35
CA ALA A 61 -1.50 -13.74 5.34
C ALA A 61 -0.85 -15.11 5.54
N ARG A 62 -1.52 -16.15 5.04
CA ARG A 62 -0.98 -17.50 4.91
C ARG A 62 -0.79 -17.86 3.45
N PRO A 63 0.28 -18.59 3.09
CA PRO A 63 0.42 -19.11 1.74
C PRO A 63 -0.78 -19.93 1.27
N SER A 64 -1.02 -19.90 -0.03
CA SER A 64 -2.00 -20.73 -0.71
C SER A 64 -1.47 -21.17 -2.07
N ARG A 65 -2.12 -22.18 -2.67
CA ARG A 65 -1.74 -22.69 -4.00
C ARG A 65 -1.69 -21.60 -5.08
N ARG A 66 -2.48 -20.54 -4.94
CA ARG A 66 -2.59 -19.43 -5.92
C ARG A 66 -2.01 -18.11 -5.41
N GLY A 67 -1.15 -18.14 -4.39
CA GLY A 67 -0.54 -16.96 -3.78
C GLY A 67 -0.65 -17.05 -2.26
N PHE A 68 -1.56 -16.26 -1.68
CA PHE A 68 -1.84 -16.26 -0.24
C PHE A 68 -3.30 -15.91 0.05
N ILE A 69 -3.73 -16.19 1.26
CA ILE A 69 -5.03 -15.81 1.81
C ILE A 69 -4.78 -14.83 2.96
N VAL A 70 -5.42 -13.67 2.91
CA VAL A 70 -5.38 -12.69 4.00
C VAL A 70 -6.20 -13.23 5.18
N VAL A 71 -5.58 -13.32 6.35
CA VAL A 71 -6.21 -13.83 7.59
C VAL A 71 -6.45 -12.72 8.62
N ASP A 72 -5.78 -11.58 8.48
CA ASP A 72 -6.07 -10.36 9.24
C ASP A 72 -5.58 -9.15 8.43
N ALA A 73 -6.19 -8.00 8.71
CA ALA A 73 -5.80 -6.73 8.12
C ALA A 73 -6.04 -5.58 9.09
N PHE A 74 -5.32 -4.49 8.87
CA PHE A 74 -5.55 -3.22 9.55
C PHE A 74 -5.23 -2.07 8.58
N SER A 75 -5.98 -0.99 8.68
CA SER A 75 -5.73 0.25 7.97
C SER A 75 -6.23 1.39 8.85
N ARG A 76 -5.41 2.42 9.04
CA ARG A 76 -5.78 3.63 9.75
C ARG A 76 -5.12 4.85 9.13
N VAL A 77 -5.88 5.92 8.97
CA VAL A 77 -5.34 7.24 8.64
C VAL A 77 -4.66 7.79 9.88
N ILE A 78 -3.39 8.12 9.73
CA ILE A 78 -2.50 8.57 10.82
C ILE A 78 -1.88 9.93 10.53
N LYS A 79 -1.84 10.34 9.25
CA LYS A 79 -1.30 11.64 8.81
C LYS A 79 0.08 11.92 9.41
N LEU A 80 0.98 10.94 9.31
CA LEU A 80 2.34 11.03 9.88
C LEU A 80 3.14 12.16 9.26
N GLY A 81 2.94 12.40 7.95
CA GLY A 81 3.65 13.44 7.22
C GLY A 81 2.98 14.80 7.18
N GLU A 82 1.95 15.04 7.97
CA GLU A 82 1.33 16.36 8.05
C GLU A 82 2.35 17.42 8.53
N GLY A 83 2.48 18.52 7.79
CA GLY A 83 3.33 19.64 8.16
C GLY A 83 4.85 19.43 8.01
N ILE A 84 5.31 18.25 7.56
CA ILE A 84 6.75 17.99 7.34
C ILE A 84 7.33 18.99 6.33
N THR A 85 6.61 19.32 5.26
CA THR A 85 7.08 20.24 4.22
C THR A 85 7.46 21.61 4.77
N GLN A 86 6.86 22.01 5.89
CA GLN A 86 7.16 23.28 6.56
C GLN A 86 8.14 23.13 7.73
N SER A 87 8.01 22.07 8.54
CA SER A 87 8.78 21.89 9.78
C SER A 87 10.10 21.13 9.59
N GLY A 88 10.20 20.29 8.56
CA GLY A 88 11.29 19.32 8.39
C GLY A 88 11.31 18.18 9.41
N ALA A 89 10.26 18.02 10.23
CA ALA A 89 10.20 17.06 11.33
C ALA A 89 8.78 16.50 11.58
N LEU A 90 8.71 15.27 12.08
CA LEU A 90 7.47 14.64 12.52
C LEU A 90 6.93 15.35 13.77
N SER A 91 5.65 15.70 13.77
CA SER A 91 5.02 16.31 14.93
C SER A 91 4.78 15.29 16.06
N GLU A 92 4.90 15.71 17.32
CA GLU A 92 4.60 14.86 18.48
C GLU A 92 3.18 14.30 18.47
N GLN A 93 2.22 15.04 17.91
CA GLN A 93 0.85 14.56 17.79
C GLN A 93 0.75 13.42 16.75
N ALA A 94 1.40 13.59 15.59
CA ALA A 94 1.42 12.58 14.54
C ALA A 94 2.17 11.31 14.96
N MET A 95 3.31 11.45 15.65
CA MET A 95 4.05 10.31 16.21
C MET A 95 3.20 9.51 17.21
N ARG A 96 2.55 10.16 18.18
CA ARG A 96 1.68 9.49 19.16
C ARG A 96 0.52 8.73 18.51
N ARG A 97 -0.22 9.39 17.60
CA ARG A 97 -1.32 8.73 16.86
C ARG A 97 -0.84 7.53 16.04
N THR A 98 0.39 7.58 15.53
CA THR A 98 0.99 6.50 14.75
C THR A 98 1.43 5.35 15.63
N ILE A 99 2.08 5.62 16.75
CA ILE A 99 2.47 4.60 17.75
C ILE A 99 1.23 3.85 18.25
N ASP A 100 0.14 4.54 18.53
CA ASP A 100 -1.12 3.90 18.92
C ASP A 100 -1.69 2.97 17.82
N ALA A 101 -1.37 3.22 16.54
CA ALA A 101 -1.82 2.39 15.42
C ALA A 101 -0.98 1.12 15.34
N LEU A 102 0.32 1.32 15.55
CA LEU A 102 1.33 0.27 15.56
C LEU A 102 1.14 -0.68 16.75
N LYS A 103 0.69 -0.20 17.92
CA LYS A 103 0.28 -1.07 19.05
C LYS A 103 -0.82 -2.06 18.64
N VAL A 104 -1.85 -1.59 17.93
CA VAL A 104 -2.91 -2.46 17.39
C VAL A 104 -2.37 -3.45 16.36
N CYS A 105 -1.41 -3.04 15.53
CA CYS A 105 -0.75 -3.91 14.57
C CYS A 105 0.06 -5.02 15.27
N ALA A 106 0.85 -4.67 16.29
CA ALA A 106 1.63 -5.61 17.08
C ALA A 106 0.74 -6.66 17.75
N GLU A 107 -0.36 -6.24 18.38
CA GLU A 107 -1.34 -7.17 18.97
C GLU A 107 -1.93 -8.12 17.92
N LYS A 108 -2.29 -7.63 16.72
CA LYS A 108 -2.78 -8.47 15.62
C LYS A 108 -1.73 -9.49 15.20
N MET A 109 -0.47 -9.08 15.05
CA MET A 109 0.62 -9.98 14.68
C MET A 109 0.85 -11.08 15.73
N ILE A 110 0.84 -10.72 17.01
CA ILE A 110 0.95 -11.68 18.14
C ILE A 110 -0.23 -12.66 18.13
N ARG A 111 -1.47 -12.16 18.07
CA ARG A 111 -2.68 -13.00 18.08
C ARG A 111 -2.73 -13.99 16.92
N ARG A 112 -2.18 -13.62 15.75
CA ARG A 112 -2.14 -14.48 14.56
C ARG A 112 -0.93 -15.40 14.52
N GLY A 113 0.01 -15.27 15.45
CA GLY A 113 1.23 -16.06 15.51
C GLY A 113 2.12 -15.84 14.29
N VAL A 114 2.25 -14.58 13.85
CA VAL A 114 3.14 -14.21 12.74
C VAL A 114 4.55 -14.69 13.03
N GLN A 115 5.12 -15.52 12.15
CA GLN A 115 6.49 -16.03 12.30
C GLN A 115 7.52 -15.25 11.48
N ARG A 116 7.07 -14.59 10.40
CA ARG A 116 7.95 -13.79 9.55
C ARG A 116 7.24 -12.51 9.13
N SER A 117 7.92 -11.38 9.23
CA SER A 117 7.36 -10.10 8.84
C SER A 117 8.41 -9.17 8.28
N ARG A 118 7.96 -8.21 7.48
CA ARG A 118 8.74 -7.03 7.13
C ARG A 118 7.85 -5.81 7.31
N LEU A 119 8.34 -4.85 8.07
CA LEU A 119 7.61 -3.67 8.51
C LEU A 119 8.39 -2.47 7.99
N ILE A 120 7.84 -1.77 7.02
CA ILE A 120 8.54 -0.70 6.33
C ILE A 120 7.94 0.65 6.67
N ALA A 121 8.77 1.69 6.62
CA ALA A 121 8.37 3.09 6.64
C ALA A 121 8.87 3.78 5.37
N THR A 122 8.05 4.66 4.80
CA THR A 122 8.34 5.28 3.50
C THR A 122 8.55 6.80 3.62
N GLU A 123 7.99 7.60 2.72
CA GLU A 123 8.42 8.98 2.45
C GLU A 123 8.49 9.86 3.70
N ALA A 124 7.48 9.84 4.57
CA ALA A 124 7.47 10.69 5.77
C ALA A 124 8.66 10.42 6.71
N CYS A 125 9.05 9.16 6.89
CA CYS A 125 10.22 8.82 7.71
C CYS A 125 11.53 9.05 6.96
N ARG A 126 11.56 8.95 5.62
CA ARG A 126 12.78 9.26 4.84
C ARG A 126 13.20 10.72 4.94
N VAL A 127 12.25 11.64 4.95
CA VAL A 127 12.55 13.09 4.86
C VAL A 127 12.60 13.80 6.21
N ALA A 128 12.05 13.22 7.26
CA ALA A 128 11.97 13.87 8.56
C ALA A 128 13.31 13.79 9.31
N SER A 129 13.74 14.93 9.86
CA SER A 129 15.00 15.04 10.61
C SER A 129 15.03 14.25 11.92
N ASN A 130 13.86 13.96 12.52
CA ASN A 130 13.70 13.20 13.76
C ASN A 130 13.17 11.77 13.53
N ALA A 131 13.35 11.19 12.33
CA ALA A 131 12.87 9.85 12.02
C ALA A 131 13.50 8.75 12.89
N GLU A 132 14.79 8.86 13.22
CA GLU A 132 15.48 7.88 14.07
C GLU A 132 14.89 7.83 15.49
N GLU A 133 14.58 8.98 16.08
CA GLU A 133 13.91 9.09 17.37
C GLU A 133 12.54 8.39 17.31
N PHE A 134 11.75 8.69 16.29
CA PHE A 134 10.45 8.07 16.08
C PHE A 134 10.55 6.54 15.97
N VAL A 135 11.47 6.02 15.16
CA VAL A 135 11.68 4.57 15.00
C VAL A 135 12.13 3.92 16.31
N GLY A 136 13.00 4.60 17.08
CA GLY A 136 13.38 4.16 18.43
C GLY A 136 12.19 4.01 19.37
N ARG A 137 11.33 5.04 19.44
CA ARG A 137 10.10 5.01 20.23
C ARG A 137 9.14 3.91 19.80
N VAL A 138 8.97 3.69 18.49
CA VAL A 138 8.15 2.59 17.98
C VAL A 138 8.67 1.25 18.49
N ARG A 139 9.98 1.02 18.42
CA ARG A 139 10.60 -0.21 18.91
C ARG A 139 10.37 -0.41 20.41
N GLU A 140 10.60 0.63 21.21
CA GLU A 140 10.44 0.59 22.66
C GLU A 140 8.98 0.35 23.09
N GLU A 141 8.03 1.03 22.46
CA GLU A 141 6.63 1.00 22.88
C GLU A 141 5.81 -0.15 22.27
N THR A 142 6.26 -0.73 21.15
CA THR A 142 5.48 -1.73 20.41
C THR A 142 6.22 -3.04 20.15
N GLY A 143 7.56 -3.04 20.29
CA GLY A 143 8.41 -4.15 19.90
C GLY A 143 8.54 -4.35 18.38
N LEU A 144 7.96 -3.48 17.56
CA LEU A 144 8.06 -3.55 16.10
C LEU A 144 9.36 -2.90 15.63
N GLU A 145 10.11 -3.63 14.79
CA GLU A 145 11.31 -3.12 14.14
C GLU A 145 10.94 -2.60 12.75
N LEU A 146 10.90 -1.26 12.61
CA LEU A 146 10.63 -0.61 11.33
C LEU A 146 11.91 -0.44 10.50
N GLU A 147 11.80 -0.72 9.21
CA GLU A 147 12.83 -0.48 8.20
C GLU A 147 12.44 0.74 7.37
N ILE A 148 13.22 1.83 7.41
CA ILE A 148 13.04 2.94 6.47
C ILE A 148 13.65 2.49 5.13
N ILE A 149 12.80 2.26 4.14
CA ILE A 149 13.26 1.78 2.82
C ILE A 149 13.52 2.93 1.87
N ASP A 150 14.49 2.73 0.95
CA ASP A 150 14.71 3.66 -0.15
C ASP A 150 13.58 3.61 -1.19
N ARG A 151 13.57 4.62 -2.06
CA ARG A 151 12.54 4.80 -3.09
C ARG A 151 12.56 3.70 -4.16
N GLU A 152 13.76 3.18 -4.48
CA GLU A 152 13.88 2.09 -5.46
C GLU A 152 13.23 0.80 -4.93
N THR A 153 13.50 0.47 -3.67
CA THR A 153 12.92 -0.69 -3.00
C THR A 153 11.39 -0.57 -2.93
N GLU A 154 10.87 0.62 -2.62
CA GLU A 154 9.44 0.89 -2.63
C GLU A 154 8.81 0.66 -4.01
N ALA A 155 9.39 1.25 -5.05
CA ALA A 155 8.95 1.08 -6.43
C ALA A 155 8.96 -0.38 -6.89
N ARG A 156 10.04 -1.12 -6.60
CA ARG A 156 10.16 -2.56 -6.95
C ARG A 156 9.14 -3.43 -6.23
N LEU A 157 8.89 -3.16 -4.94
CA LEU A 157 7.88 -3.87 -4.16
C LEU A 157 6.46 -3.56 -4.66
N ALA A 158 6.17 -2.31 -5.04
CA ALA A 158 4.88 -1.93 -5.65
C ALA A 158 4.63 -2.72 -6.95
N VAL A 159 5.64 -2.84 -7.82
CA VAL A 159 5.59 -3.66 -9.04
C VAL A 159 5.29 -5.13 -8.72
N SER A 160 6.00 -5.73 -7.75
CA SER A 160 5.75 -7.12 -7.35
C SER A 160 4.34 -7.34 -6.78
N GLY A 161 3.81 -6.37 -6.05
CA GLY A 161 2.44 -6.40 -5.54
C GLY A 161 1.38 -6.42 -6.66
N CYS A 162 1.65 -5.68 -7.72
CA CYS A 162 0.76 -5.51 -8.86
C CYS A 162 0.98 -6.54 -9.98
N ALA A 163 2.04 -7.35 -9.94
CA ALA A 163 2.47 -8.22 -11.03
C ALA A 163 1.37 -9.13 -11.62
N SER A 164 0.42 -9.60 -10.80
CA SER A 164 -0.70 -10.43 -11.26
C SER A 164 -1.72 -9.70 -12.14
N LEU A 165 -1.70 -8.37 -12.15
CA LEU A 165 -2.62 -7.49 -12.88
C LEU A 165 -1.97 -6.90 -14.14
N ILE A 166 -0.69 -7.13 -14.39
CA ILE A 166 -0.06 -6.67 -15.63
C ILE A 166 -0.66 -7.45 -16.82
N ASP A 167 -1.14 -6.72 -17.84
CA ASP A 167 -1.59 -7.35 -19.09
C ASP A 167 -0.38 -7.85 -19.88
N ARG A 168 -0.27 -9.17 -19.98
CA ARG A 168 0.86 -9.84 -20.65
C ARG A 168 0.76 -9.77 -22.18
N GLN A 169 -0.35 -9.29 -22.73
CA GLN A 169 -0.53 -9.05 -24.17
C GLN A 169 -0.10 -7.64 -24.59
N SER A 170 0.20 -6.76 -23.62
CA SER A 170 0.78 -5.44 -23.88
C SER A 170 2.28 -5.52 -24.16
N ASP A 171 2.79 -4.52 -24.88
CA ASP A 171 4.23 -4.35 -25.11
C ASP A 171 4.91 -3.64 -23.93
N GLY A 172 4.15 -2.86 -23.15
CA GLY A 172 4.63 -2.21 -21.94
C GLY A 172 3.52 -2.00 -20.91
N ALA A 173 3.94 -1.66 -19.69
CA ALA A 173 3.05 -1.17 -18.65
C ALA A 173 3.72 -0.03 -17.88
N LEU A 174 3.03 1.08 -17.67
CA LEU A 174 3.46 2.11 -16.75
C LEU A 174 2.72 1.92 -15.42
N VAL A 175 3.44 1.39 -14.43
CA VAL A 175 2.95 1.22 -13.07
C VAL A 175 3.15 2.52 -12.32
N PHE A 176 2.12 2.96 -11.59
CA PHE A 176 2.25 4.10 -10.70
C PHE A 176 1.62 3.84 -9.33
N ASP A 177 2.27 4.32 -8.28
CA ASP A 177 1.74 4.38 -6.93
C ASP A 177 1.64 5.84 -6.49
N ILE A 178 0.42 6.34 -6.28
CA ILE A 178 0.21 7.70 -5.78
C ILE A 178 0.11 7.62 -4.26
N GLY A 179 1.22 7.92 -3.60
CA GLY A 179 1.37 7.96 -2.16
C GLY A 179 0.89 9.27 -1.55
N GLY A 180 1.12 9.40 -0.24
CA GLY A 180 0.85 10.64 0.49
C GLY A 180 1.93 11.71 0.27
N GLY A 181 3.20 11.33 0.37
CA GLY A 181 4.33 12.25 0.22
C GLY A 181 5.06 12.15 -1.12
N SER A 182 5.03 10.98 -1.75
CA SER A 182 5.69 10.70 -3.03
C SER A 182 4.74 10.00 -3.99
N SER A 183 5.15 9.92 -5.26
CA SER A 183 4.52 9.06 -6.26
C SER A 183 5.59 8.31 -7.04
N GLU A 184 5.53 6.98 -7.01
CA GLU A 184 6.47 6.12 -7.72
C GLU A 184 5.94 5.83 -9.13
N LEU A 185 6.82 5.90 -10.13
CA LEU A 185 6.53 5.62 -11.54
C LEU A 185 7.51 4.58 -12.05
N ILE A 186 7.00 3.53 -12.67
CA ILE A 186 7.81 2.42 -13.16
C ILE A 186 7.34 2.01 -14.54
N PHE A 187 8.21 2.19 -15.54
CA PHE A 187 7.96 1.69 -16.89
C PHE A 187 8.51 0.27 -17.04
N LEU A 188 7.62 -0.66 -17.34
CA LEU A 188 7.92 -2.05 -17.63
C LEU A 188 7.94 -2.28 -19.14
N ASP A 189 9.07 -2.79 -19.66
CA ASP A 189 9.14 -3.30 -21.03
C ASP A 189 8.74 -4.78 -21.03
N LEU A 190 7.55 -5.09 -21.52
CA LEU A 190 7.01 -6.45 -21.51
C LEU A 190 7.41 -7.23 -22.75
N ARG A 191 8.12 -6.63 -23.71
CA ARG A 191 8.60 -7.37 -24.90
C ARG A 191 9.67 -8.38 -24.51
N CYS A 192 10.45 -8.11 -23.45
CA CYS A 192 11.45 -9.04 -22.91
C CYS A 192 10.82 -10.33 -22.34
N MET A 193 9.52 -10.32 -22.00
CA MET A 193 8.79 -11.50 -21.51
C MET A 193 8.56 -12.57 -22.57
N LYS A 194 8.47 -12.17 -23.85
CA LYS A 194 8.13 -13.10 -24.94
C LYS A 194 9.18 -14.22 -25.04
N ASP A 195 10.44 -13.94 -24.68
CA ASP A 195 11.54 -14.91 -24.66
C ASP A 195 11.68 -15.69 -23.34
N GLN A 196 11.16 -15.16 -22.22
CA GLN A 196 11.33 -15.73 -20.87
C GLN A 196 10.20 -16.71 -20.43
N GLN A 197 9.26 -17.04 -21.31
CA GLN A 197 8.07 -17.89 -21.03
C GLN A 197 8.36 -19.25 -20.34
N LYS A 198 9.61 -19.70 -20.30
CA LYS A 198 10.02 -20.99 -19.70
C LYS A 198 10.32 -20.95 -18.19
N ARG A 199 10.43 -19.77 -17.57
CA ARG A 199 10.91 -19.65 -16.17
C ARG A 199 9.82 -19.11 -15.22
N ARG A 200 9.07 -20.02 -14.61
CA ARG A 200 8.24 -19.85 -13.38
C ARG A 200 6.94 -19.00 -13.49
N PRO A 201 5.79 -19.61 -13.86
CA PRO A 201 4.49 -18.93 -14.01
C PRO A 201 3.86 -18.31 -12.75
N HIS A 202 4.42 -18.57 -11.56
CA HIS A 202 3.83 -18.20 -10.27
C HIS A 202 4.74 -17.33 -9.41
N ASP A 203 5.92 -16.99 -9.93
CA ASP A 203 6.80 -16.06 -9.24
C ASP A 203 6.26 -14.65 -9.44
N ARG A 204 6.07 -13.84 -8.40
CA ARG A 204 5.63 -12.43 -8.58
C ARG A 204 6.82 -11.49 -8.79
N LEU A 205 8.04 -12.00 -8.68
CA LEU A 205 9.25 -11.21 -8.86
C LEU A 205 9.61 -10.98 -10.33
N TRP A 206 9.03 -11.74 -11.27
CA TRP A 206 9.31 -11.59 -12.71
C TRP A 206 9.13 -10.15 -13.21
N ALA A 207 8.19 -9.41 -12.63
CA ALA A 207 7.87 -8.05 -13.05
C ALA A 207 9.02 -7.09 -12.77
N GLN A 208 9.85 -7.38 -11.76
CA GLN A 208 11.05 -6.59 -11.47
C GLN A 208 12.10 -6.72 -12.58
N ASP A 209 12.17 -7.86 -13.27
CA ASP A 209 13.10 -8.08 -14.39
C ASP A 209 12.71 -7.31 -15.66
N CYS A 210 11.48 -6.78 -15.70
CA CYS A 210 10.96 -5.97 -16.82
C CYS A 210 11.12 -4.47 -16.61
N VAL A 211 11.63 -4.04 -15.45
CA VAL A 211 11.80 -2.62 -15.14
C VAL A 211 12.84 -2.03 -16.09
N ALA A 212 12.38 -1.17 -17.01
CA ALA A 212 13.24 -0.49 -17.97
C ALA A 212 13.55 0.95 -17.55
N ALA A 213 12.66 1.57 -16.77
CA ALA A 213 12.86 2.87 -16.15
C ALA A 213 12.02 2.99 -14.89
N TRP A 214 12.49 3.78 -13.91
CA TRP A 214 11.71 4.11 -12.72
C TRP A 214 12.11 5.49 -12.18
N THR A 215 11.19 6.14 -11.49
CA THR A 215 11.46 7.34 -10.69
C THR A 215 10.52 7.40 -9.50
N SER A 216 10.85 8.24 -8.53
CA SER A 216 10.00 8.58 -7.40
C SER A 216 9.88 10.09 -7.34
N LEU A 217 8.72 10.60 -7.72
CA LEU A 217 8.44 12.03 -7.64
C LEU A 217 8.25 12.43 -6.18
N PRO A 218 8.82 13.56 -5.73
CA PRO A 218 8.61 14.09 -4.38
C PRO A 218 7.23 14.78 -4.26
N VAL A 219 6.22 14.23 -4.91
CA VAL A 219 4.85 14.76 -4.98
C VAL A 219 3.89 13.61 -4.72
N GLY A 220 3.09 13.74 -3.67
CA GLY A 220 1.98 12.84 -3.34
C GLY A 220 0.74 13.66 -2.98
N VAL A 221 -0.35 12.98 -2.64
CA VAL A 221 -1.64 13.68 -2.42
C VAL A 221 -1.61 14.65 -1.23
N VAL A 222 -0.79 14.38 -0.20
CA VAL A 222 -0.67 15.25 0.99
C VAL A 222 0.22 16.44 0.66
N THR A 223 1.42 16.20 0.12
CA THR A 223 2.37 17.28 -0.19
C THR A 223 1.80 18.25 -1.23
N LEU A 224 1.12 17.74 -2.26
CA LEU A 224 0.46 18.57 -3.26
C LEU A 224 -0.74 19.34 -2.67
N ALA A 225 -1.54 18.72 -1.80
CA ALA A 225 -2.65 19.42 -1.15
C ALA A 225 -2.16 20.53 -0.20
N GLU A 226 -1.07 20.28 0.54
CA GLU A 226 -0.46 21.28 1.43
C GLU A 226 0.15 22.46 0.66
N GLN A 227 0.79 22.22 -0.49
CA GLN A 227 1.35 23.28 -1.35
C GLN A 227 0.29 24.28 -1.84
N PHE A 228 -0.94 23.82 -2.04
CA PHE A 228 -2.07 24.62 -2.49
C PHE A 228 -3.10 24.87 -1.37
N ALA A 229 -2.70 24.67 -0.10
CA ALA A 229 -3.59 24.89 1.03
C ALA A 229 -4.01 26.36 1.12
N GLY A 230 -5.31 26.60 1.35
CA GLY A 230 -5.89 27.95 1.44
C GLY A 230 -6.38 28.53 0.11
N GLU A 231 -6.01 27.93 -1.02
CA GLU A 231 -6.58 28.29 -2.32
C GLU A 231 -7.98 27.69 -2.50
N PRO A 232 -8.90 28.38 -3.22
CA PRO A 232 -10.18 27.78 -3.57
C PRO A 232 -9.97 26.54 -4.44
N MET A 233 -10.66 25.45 -4.10
CA MET A 233 -10.65 24.22 -4.90
C MET A 233 -11.57 24.35 -6.11
N ASP A 234 -11.11 25.14 -7.09
CA ASP A 234 -11.75 25.36 -8.38
C ASP A 234 -10.91 24.79 -9.54
N GLN A 235 -11.40 24.95 -10.77
CA GLN A 235 -10.71 24.49 -11.97
C GLN A 235 -9.33 25.13 -12.16
N ARG A 236 -9.14 26.39 -11.75
CA ARG A 236 -7.87 27.10 -11.93
C ARG A 236 -6.80 26.48 -11.03
N THR A 237 -7.13 26.23 -9.77
CA THR A 237 -6.22 25.60 -8.81
C THR A 237 -5.93 24.15 -9.20
N PHE A 238 -6.96 23.40 -9.63
CA PHE A 238 -6.78 22.05 -10.17
C PHE A 238 -5.80 22.03 -11.36
N GLU A 239 -5.97 22.92 -12.35
CA GLU A 239 -5.04 23.03 -13.48
C GLU A 239 -3.63 23.46 -13.06
N ALA A 240 -3.49 24.25 -11.99
CA ALA A 240 -2.19 24.59 -11.43
C ALA A 240 -1.49 23.38 -10.80
N MET A 241 -2.23 22.56 -10.04
CA MET A 241 -1.73 21.27 -9.52
C MET A 241 -1.28 20.34 -10.64
N VAL A 242 -2.10 20.21 -11.70
CA VAL A 242 -1.76 19.38 -12.87
C VAL A 242 -0.47 19.86 -13.54
N ARG A 243 -0.32 21.17 -13.76
CA ARG A 243 0.92 21.73 -14.35
C ARG A 243 2.14 21.48 -13.49
N GLU A 244 2.01 21.58 -12.16
CA GLU A 244 3.12 21.35 -11.24
C GLU A 244 3.60 19.89 -11.32
N VAL A 245 2.68 18.93 -11.26
CA VAL A 245 3.02 17.50 -11.42
C VAL A 245 3.58 17.24 -12.82
N HIS A 246 3.01 17.84 -13.86
CA HIS A 246 3.47 17.67 -15.23
C HIS A 246 4.93 18.10 -15.42
N ARG A 247 5.38 19.18 -14.76
CA ARG A 247 6.80 19.58 -14.79
C ARG A 247 7.70 18.48 -14.23
N ALA A 248 7.31 17.88 -13.09
CA ALA A 248 8.08 16.79 -12.49
C ALA A 248 8.12 15.52 -13.38
N LEU A 249 7.10 15.31 -14.23
CA LEU A 249 7.06 14.21 -15.19
C LEU A 249 7.98 14.43 -16.40
N GLN A 250 8.23 15.69 -16.79
CA GLN A 250 9.03 16.03 -17.96
C GLN A 250 10.47 15.52 -17.84
N ASP A 251 11.09 15.67 -16.66
CA ASP A 251 12.47 15.22 -16.45
C ASP A 251 12.59 13.70 -16.64
N PHE A 252 11.65 12.94 -16.07
CA PHE A 252 11.60 11.48 -16.21
C PHE A 252 11.36 11.06 -17.68
N ASP A 253 10.50 11.78 -18.39
CA ASP A 253 10.23 11.50 -19.80
C ASP A 253 11.44 11.78 -20.70
N LEU A 254 12.13 12.90 -20.46
CA LEU A 254 13.35 13.30 -21.18
C LEU A 254 14.49 12.32 -20.95
N GLU A 255 14.67 11.85 -19.71
CA GLU A 255 15.74 10.92 -19.34
C GLU A 255 15.55 9.53 -19.97
N HIS A 256 14.32 9.01 -19.97
CA HIS A 256 14.06 7.61 -20.33
C HIS A 256 13.30 7.39 -21.64
N GLY A 257 12.82 8.46 -22.27
CA GLY A 257 12.05 8.44 -23.51
C GLY A 257 10.73 7.69 -23.38
N VAL A 258 10.02 7.86 -22.26
CA VAL A 258 8.82 7.08 -21.92
C VAL A 258 7.71 7.33 -22.95
N SER A 259 7.49 8.57 -23.37
CA SER A 259 6.53 8.96 -24.40
C SER A 259 6.78 8.22 -25.72
N GLY A 260 8.04 8.12 -26.17
CA GLY A 260 8.40 7.39 -27.38
C GLY A 260 8.13 5.88 -27.25
N ARG A 261 8.38 5.30 -26.07
CA ARG A 261 8.09 3.88 -25.79
C ARG A 261 6.59 3.61 -25.76
N ILE A 262 5.80 4.53 -25.20
CA ILE A 262 4.34 4.43 -25.13
C ILE A 262 3.72 4.59 -26.52
N ALA A 263 4.14 5.60 -27.29
CA ALA A 263 3.61 5.87 -28.62
C ALA A 263 3.90 4.77 -29.65
N SER A 264 4.93 3.95 -29.42
CA SER A 264 5.38 2.91 -30.35
C SER A 264 4.82 1.51 -30.07
N GLY A 265 3.99 1.33 -29.04
CA GLY A 265 3.50 0.01 -28.66
C GLY A 265 2.19 0.03 -27.87
N ASN A 266 1.62 -1.14 -27.65
CA ASN A 266 0.42 -1.28 -26.83
C ASN A 266 0.79 -1.20 -25.34
N THR A 267 0.77 0.01 -24.77
CA THR A 267 1.04 0.24 -23.33
C THR A 267 -0.24 0.54 -22.57
N HIS A 268 -0.33 0.02 -21.34
CA HIS A 268 -1.41 0.38 -20.41
C HIS A 268 -0.85 1.01 -19.13
N LEU A 269 -1.69 1.78 -18.45
CA LEU A 269 -1.42 2.23 -17.08
C LEU A 269 -1.84 1.17 -16.07
N LEU A 270 -1.11 1.03 -14.98
CA LEU A 270 -1.46 0.21 -13.82
C LEU A 270 -1.31 1.04 -12.54
N GLY A 271 -2.43 1.54 -12.03
CA GLY A 271 -2.45 2.41 -10.86
C GLY A 271 -2.80 1.67 -9.58
N THR A 272 -2.00 1.87 -8.53
CA THR A 272 -2.28 1.36 -7.17
C THR A 272 -2.61 2.51 -6.20
N SER A 273 -2.86 2.16 -4.94
CA SER A 273 -3.14 3.05 -3.81
C SER A 273 -4.53 3.72 -3.83
N GLY A 274 -4.75 4.64 -2.89
CA GLY A 274 -6.05 5.21 -2.55
C GLY A 274 -6.67 6.00 -3.69
N THR A 275 -5.88 6.74 -4.46
CA THR A 275 -6.39 7.57 -5.57
C THR A 275 -7.01 6.72 -6.67
N ALA A 276 -6.25 5.76 -7.22
CA ALA A 276 -6.72 4.89 -8.30
C ALA A 276 -7.96 4.07 -7.88
N THR A 277 -7.92 3.49 -6.68
CA THR A 277 -9.04 2.69 -6.14
C THR A 277 -10.28 3.52 -5.85
N THR A 278 -10.13 4.77 -5.40
CA THR A 278 -11.26 5.69 -5.15
C THR A 278 -11.90 6.14 -6.46
N ILE A 279 -11.10 6.52 -7.45
CA ILE A 279 -11.60 6.90 -8.79
C ILE A 279 -12.38 5.74 -9.42
N ALA A 280 -11.86 4.52 -9.31
CA ALA A 280 -12.54 3.32 -9.77
C ALA A 280 -13.88 3.08 -9.08
N GLY A 281 -13.92 3.19 -7.74
CA GLY A 281 -15.17 3.04 -6.98
C GLY A 281 -16.24 4.06 -7.37
N ILE A 282 -15.82 5.31 -7.60
CA ILE A 282 -16.68 6.41 -8.04
C ILE A 282 -17.18 6.21 -9.48
N HIS A 283 -16.32 5.72 -10.38
CA HIS A 283 -16.70 5.35 -11.75
C HIS A 283 -17.73 4.23 -11.76
N LEU A 284 -17.52 3.19 -10.93
CA LEU A 284 -18.40 2.02 -10.83
C LEU A 284 -19.72 2.31 -10.09
N GLY A 285 -19.92 3.54 -9.61
CA GLY A 285 -21.13 3.96 -8.90
C GLY A 285 -21.34 3.20 -7.58
N LEU A 286 -20.26 2.88 -6.87
CA LEU A 286 -20.37 2.10 -5.64
C LEU A 286 -20.90 2.95 -4.48
N GLU A 287 -21.90 2.44 -3.77
CA GLU A 287 -22.41 3.05 -2.53
C GLU A 287 -21.41 2.91 -1.36
N TYR A 288 -20.59 1.86 -1.39
CA TYR A 288 -19.51 1.61 -0.44
C TYR A 288 -18.36 0.91 -1.15
N TYR A 289 -17.14 1.08 -0.63
CA TYR A 289 -15.95 0.45 -1.21
C TYR A 289 -16.08 -1.09 -1.23
N ASP A 290 -16.04 -1.69 -2.43
CA ASP A 290 -15.97 -3.15 -2.62
C ASP A 290 -14.73 -3.52 -3.43
N ARG A 291 -13.71 -4.03 -2.73
CA ARG A 291 -12.45 -4.52 -3.33
C ARG A 291 -12.68 -5.49 -4.48
N ARG A 292 -13.69 -6.37 -4.43
CA ARG A 292 -13.92 -7.40 -5.45
C ARG A 292 -14.34 -6.80 -6.79
N ARG A 293 -14.91 -5.59 -6.76
CA ARG A 293 -15.31 -4.84 -7.95
C ARG A 293 -14.22 -3.91 -8.45
N VAL A 294 -13.37 -3.41 -7.55
CA VAL A 294 -12.30 -2.45 -7.84
C VAL A 294 -11.00 -3.12 -8.28
N ASP A 295 -10.56 -4.17 -7.58
CA ASP A 295 -9.26 -4.81 -7.84
C ASP A 295 -9.24 -5.48 -9.23
N GLY A 296 -8.35 -5.00 -10.10
CA GLY A 296 -8.15 -5.49 -11.44
C GLY A 296 -9.11 -4.95 -12.50
N CYS A 297 -10.02 -4.01 -12.16
CA CYS A 297 -10.92 -3.41 -13.13
C CYS A 297 -10.17 -2.53 -14.14
N TRP A 298 -10.78 -2.34 -15.30
CA TRP A 298 -10.28 -1.49 -16.37
C TRP A 298 -11.13 -0.23 -16.48
N LEU A 299 -10.46 0.90 -16.69
CA LEU A 299 -11.04 2.21 -16.99
C LEU A 299 -10.38 2.74 -18.26
N SER A 300 -11.14 3.41 -19.11
CA SER A 300 -10.58 4.24 -20.18
C SER A 300 -10.08 5.57 -19.62
N ALA A 301 -9.18 6.23 -20.35
CA ALA A 301 -8.71 7.58 -20.00
C ALA A 301 -9.89 8.56 -19.85
N ASP A 302 -10.89 8.51 -20.74
CA ASP A 302 -12.09 9.36 -20.67
C ASP A 302 -12.93 9.11 -19.41
N GLN A 303 -13.06 7.84 -19.00
CA GLN A 303 -13.77 7.51 -17.76
C GLN A 303 -13.04 8.05 -16.53
N VAL A 304 -11.71 8.02 -16.53
CA VAL A 304 -10.91 8.61 -15.45
C VAL A 304 -11.07 10.14 -15.45
N ARG A 305 -10.95 10.80 -16.61
CA ARG A 305 -11.14 12.25 -16.76
C ARG A 305 -12.52 12.71 -16.30
N ALA A 306 -13.58 12.01 -16.70
CA ALA A 306 -14.94 12.32 -16.27
C ALA A 306 -15.12 12.23 -14.75
N VAL A 307 -14.42 11.30 -14.08
CA VAL A 307 -14.43 11.23 -12.61
C VAL A 307 -13.65 12.39 -12.00
N SER A 308 -12.46 12.72 -12.54
CA SER A 308 -11.66 13.86 -12.10
C SER A 308 -12.42 15.18 -12.21
N GLU A 309 -13.07 15.46 -13.35
CA GLU A 309 -13.89 16.64 -13.56
C GLU A 309 -15.05 16.73 -12.56
N ARG A 310 -15.76 15.61 -12.35
CA ARG A 310 -16.83 15.54 -11.37
C ARG A 310 -16.34 15.83 -9.94
N LEU A 311 -15.17 15.31 -9.57
CA LEU A 311 -14.57 15.53 -8.25
C LEU A 311 -14.18 16.99 -8.03
N THR A 312 -13.65 17.65 -9.06
CA THR A 312 -13.29 19.07 -9.04
C THR A 312 -14.52 19.96 -8.95
N ALA A 313 -15.63 19.58 -9.60
CA ALA A 313 -16.89 20.32 -9.53
C ALA A 313 -17.64 20.18 -8.20
N MET A 314 -17.39 19.10 -7.43
CA MET A 314 -18.03 18.87 -6.13
C MET A 314 -17.48 19.81 -5.04
N LYS A 315 -18.36 20.29 -4.17
CA LYS A 315 -17.97 20.91 -2.90
C LYS A 315 -17.39 19.86 -1.94
N HIS A 316 -16.62 20.31 -0.95
CA HIS A 316 -16.03 19.42 0.05
C HIS A 316 -17.09 18.51 0.72
N GLU A 317 -18.23 19.06 1.15
CA GLU A 317 -19.30 18.28 1.80
C GLU A 317 -19.93 17.21 0.87
N GLU A 318 -19.94 17.45 -0.44
CA GLU A 318 -20.42 16.48 -1.42
C GLU A 318 -19.40 15.35 -1.57
N ARG A 319 -18.10 15.67 -1.60
CA ARG A 319 -17.02 14.67 -1.58
C ARG A 319 -17.05 13.80 -0.33
N VAL A 320 -17.27 14.40 0.85
CA VAL A 320 -17.40 13.66 2.12
C VAL A 320 -18.53 12.64 2.08
N ARG A 321 -19.64 12.96 1.40
CA ARG A 321 -20.81 12.08 1.26
C ARG A 321 -20.65 10.99 0.20
N GLN A 322 -19.61 11.03 -0.63
CA GLN A 322 -19.34 9.95 -1.60
C GLN A 322 -18.88 8.68 -0.87
N GLY A 323 -19.56 7.57 -1.16
CA GLY A 323 -19.37 6.27 -0.50
C GLY A 323 -17.96 5.69 -0.55
N CYS A 324 -17.17 6.02 -1.58
CA CYS A 324 -15.78 5.56 -1.72
C CYS A 324 -14.72 6.56 -1.22
N ILE A 325 -15.10 7.77 -0.82
CA ILE A 325 -14.16 8.82 -0.40
C ILE A 325 -14.13 8.90 1.13
N GLY A 326 -15.28 9.21 1.73
CA GLY A 326 -15.40 9.51 3.16
C GLY A 326 -14.67 10.79 3.59
N ARG A 327 -14.81 11.14 4.87
CA ARG A 327 -14.27 12.40 5.42
C ARG A 327 -12.75 12.51 5.30
N GLU A 328 -12.03 11.45 5.60
CA GLU A 328 -10.56 11.48 5.70
C GLU A 328 -9.85 11.69 4.34
N ARG A 329 -10.51 11.40 3.22
CA ARG A 329 -9.94 11.54 1.87
C ARG A 329 -10.52 12.71 1.07
N ALA A 330 -11.61 13.33 1.53
CA ALA A 330 -12.31 14.38 0.79
C ALA A 330 -11.43 15.59 0.45
N ASP A 331 -10.44 15.87 1.30
CA ASP A 331 -9.47 16.96 1.11
C ASP A 331 -8.33 16.59 0.15
N LEU A 332 -8.00 15.30 0.04
CA LEU A 332 -6.82 14.82 -0.68
C LEU A 332 -7.15 14.30 -2.08
N ILE A 333 -8.40 13.90 -2.32
CA ILE A 333 -8.78 13.21 -3.57
C ILE A 333 -8.66 14.11 -4.80
N VAL A 334 -8.82 15.43 -4.67
CA VAL A 334 -8.65 16.39 -5.78
C VAL A 334 -7.18 16.47 -6.19
N ALA A 335 -6.26 16.56 -5.22
CA ALA A 335 -4.83 16.50 -5.49
C ALA A 335 -4.44 15.16 -6.14
N GLY A 336 -5.00 14.04 -5.68
CA GLY A 336 -4.82 12.74 -6.32
C GLY A 336 -5.34 12.71 -7.77
N ALA A 337 -6.51 13.29 -8.03
CA ALA A 337 -7.05 13.41 -9.38
C ALA A 337 -6.17 14.29 -10.27
N ALA A 338 -5.57 15.35 -9.73
CA ALA A 338 -4.63 16.21 -10.47
C ALA A 338 -3.33 15.48 -10.84
N ILE A 339 -2.78 14.65 -9.93
CA ILE A 339 -1.62 13.81 -10.23
C ILE A 339 -1.96 12.83 -11.36
N LEU A 340 -3.11 12.14 -11.26
CA LEU A 340 -3.52 11.19 -12.30
C LEU A 340 -3.80 11.87 -13.65
N GLU A 341 -4.41 13.05 -13.63
CA GLU A 341 -4.64 13.85 -14.83
C GLU A 341 -3.32 14.26 -15.49
N ALA A 342 -2.30 14.64 -14.71
CA ALA A 342 -0.98 14.95 -15.23
C ALA A 342 -0.34 13.72 -15.92
N LEU A 343 -0.46 12.52 -15.34
CA LEU A 343 0.00 11.27 -15.95
C LEU A 343 -0.71 10.99 -17.29
N LEU A 344 -2.03 11.18 -17.34
CA LEU A 344 -2.85 10.99 -18.56
C LEU A 344 -2.57 12.02 -19.65
N ARG A 345 -2.09 13.22 -19.28
CA ARG A 345 -1.67 14.27 -20.24
C ARG A 345 -0.25 14.05 -20.73
N ALA A 346 0.65 13.60 -19.85
CA ALA A 346 2.03 13.30 -20.22
C ALA A 346 2.12 12.11 -21.17
N TRP A 347 1.28 11.08 -20.96
CA TRP A 347 1.38 9.83 -21.71
C TRP A 347 0.03 9.36 -22.24
N THR A 348 -0.02 9.14 -23.56
CA THR A 348 -1.22 8.78 -24.33
C THR A 348 -1.64 7.32 -24.16
N CYS A 349 -1.84 6.88 -22.92
CA CYS A 349 -2.36 5.55 -22.61
C CYS A 349 -3.89 5.60 -22.52
N ASP A 350 -4.57 4.82 -23.37
CA ASP A 350 -6.05 4.84 -23.44
C ASP A 350 -6.72 4.11 -22.27
N ARG A 351 -5.99 3.25 -21.56
CA ARG A 351 -6.55 2.35 -20.54
C ARG A 351 -5.71 2.34 -19.27
N LEU A 352 -6.41 2.43 -18.15
CA LEU A 352 -5.93 2.26 -16.79
C LEU A 352 -6.48 0.97 -16.20
N ARG A 353 -5.60 0.13 -15.69
CA ARG A 353 -5.97 -0.96 -14.80
C ARG A 353 -5.76 -0.54 -13.35
N VAL A 354 -6.70 -0.88 -12.49
CA VAL A 354 -6.66 -0.48 -11.07
C VAL A 354 -6.24 -1.67 -10.23
N ALA A 355 -5.29 -1.45 -9.32
CA ALA A 355 -4.83 -2.43 -8.36
C ALA A 355 -5.23 -1.99 -6.95
N ASP A 356 -5.96 -2.83 -6.22
CA ASP A 356 -6.06 -2.71 -4.75
C ASP A 356 -4.96 -3.54 -4.08
N ARG A 357 -3.82 -3.65 -4.75
CA ARG A 357 -2.64 -4.40 -4.32
C ARG A 357 -1.44 -3.54 -4.59
N GLY A 358 -0.45 -3.59 -3.73
CA GLY A 358 0.77 -2.84 -3.94
C GLY A 358 1.84 -3.32 -2.98
N LEU A 359 2.44 -2.37 -2.28
CA LEU A 359 3.63 -2.57 -1.47
C LEU A 359 3.55 -3.77 -0.51
N ARG A 360 2.44 -3.88 0.24
CA ARG A 360 2.22 -4.99 1.20
C ARG A 360 2.14 -6.35 0.53
N GLU A 361 1.41 -6.46 -0.59
CA GLU A 361 1.34 -7.68 -1.36
C GLU A 361 2.68 -8.05 -2.00
N GLY A 362 3.48 -7.05 -2.38
CA GLY A 362 4.86 -7.22 -2.84
C GLY A 362 5.75 -7.80 -1.74
N ILE A 363 5.72 -7.22 -0.54
CA ILE A 363 6.45 -7.71 0.64
C ILE A 363 6.10 -9.16 0.94
N LEU A 364 4.79 -9.48 1.04
CA LEU A 364 4.34 -10.84 1.33
C LEU A 364 4.84 -11.83 0.25
N ALA A 365 4.79 -11.43 -1.02
CA ALA A 365 5.27 -12.26 -2.12
C ALA A 365 6.77 -12.50 -2.03
N THR A 366 7.56 -11.48 -1.72
CA THR A 366 9.02 -11.60 -1.54
C THR A 366 9.37 -12.53 -0.38
N LEU A 367 8.77 -12.33 0.80
CA LEU A 367 9.00 -13.19 1.96
C LEU A 367 8.67 -14.66 1.67
N MET A 368 7.52 -14.92 1.04
CA MET A 368 7.12 -16.29 0.68
C MET A 368 8.01 -16.92 -0.40
N ALA A 369 8.53 -16.11 -1.33
CA ALA A 369 9.45 -16.57 -2.36
C ALA A 369 10.81 -16.96 -1.77
N GLU A 370 11.36 -16.14 -0.88
CA GLU A 370 12.62 -16.40 -0.15
C GLU A 370 12.55 -17.67 0.70
N ASP A 371 11.39 -17.95 1.32
CA ASP A 371 11.16 -19.19 2.08
C ASP A 371 10.91 -20.41 1.18
N GLY A 372 10.90 -20.25 -0.15
CA GLY A 372 10.69 -21.36 -1.09
C GLY A 372 9.29 -21.99 -1.00
N VAL A 373 8.31 -21.28 -0.44
CA VAL A 373 6.93 -21.74 -0.20
C VAL A 373 6.32 -22.35 -1.47
N HIS A 374 6.49 -21.67 -2.61
CA HIS A 374 5.93 -22.10 -3.89
C HIS A 374 6.67 -23.29 -4.51
N ASP A 375 7.96 -23.47 -4.20
CA ASP A 375 8.76 -24.61 -4.66
C ASP A 375 8.39 -25.90 -3.91
N LEU A 376 8.07 -25.79 -2.62
CA LEU A 376 7.63 -26.91 -1.79
C LEU A 376 6.27 -27.48 -2.24
N TRP A 377 5.33 -26.59 -2.61
CA TRP A 377 4.03 -26.96 -3.20
C TRP A 377 4.18 -27.71 -4.54
N ARG A 378 5.12 -27.27 -5.40
CA ARG A 378 5.43 -27.96 -6.67
C ARG A 378 5.95 -29.39 -6.43
N ARG A 379 6.83 -29.57 -5.44
CA ARG A 379 7.37 -30.90 -5.11
C ARG A 379 6.30 -31.84 -4.56
N ARG A 380 5.40 -31.36 -3.68
CA ARG A 380 4.27 -32.16 -3.16
C ARG A 380 3.31 -32.60 -4.28
N THR A 381 2.88 -31.68 -5.14
CA THR A 381 1.94 -31.99 -6.24
C THR A 381 2.51 -32.95 -7.28
N ARG A 382 3.81 -32.86 -7.61
CA ARG A 382 4.49 -33.85 -8.48
C ARG A 382 4.57 -35.25 -7.86
N ARG A 383 4.70 -35.34 -6.53
CA ARG A 383 4.77 -36.62 -5.81
C ARG A 383 3.41 -37.32 -5.73
N PHE A 384 2.32 -36.55 -5.66
CA PHE A 384 0.94 -37.09 -5.70
C PHE A 384 0.48 -37.51 -7.10
N ARG A 385 1.05 -36.95 -8.18
CA ARG A 385 0.77 -37.36 -9.57
C ARG A 385 1.54 -38.59 -10.06
N ARG A 386 2.52 -39.06 -9.29
CA ARG A 386 3.38 -40.22 -9.60
C ARG A 386 3.00 -41.48 -8.82
N LYS A 387 1.99 -41.38 -7.96
CA LYS A 387 1.24 -42.49 -7.38
C LYS A 387 -0.12 -42.52 -8.04
#